data_AF-A0A950J902-F1
#
_entry.id   AF-A0A950J902-F1
#
_cell.length_a   1.000
_cell.length_b   1.000
_cell.length_c   1.000
_cell.angle_alpha   90.00
_cell.angle_beta   90.00
_cell.angle_gamma   90.00
#
_symmetry.space_group_name_H-M   'P 1'
#
loop_
_entity.id
_entity.type
_entity.pdbx_description
1 polymer ?
#
loop_
_entity_poly.entity_id
_entity_poly.type
_entity_poly.pdbx_seq_one_letter_code
_entity_poly.pdbx_strand_id
1 'polypeptide(L)'
;MAKAKFERNKPHCNIGTIGHVDHGKTSLTAAITKVLAEQGKAQYTAYDQIDKAPEEKARGITIATAHVEYETDKRHYAHVDCPGHADYVKNMITGAAQMDGAILVVSAADGPMPQTREHILLARQVGVPALVVYLNKVDMVDDPELLELVELEVRELLSKYEFPGDDIPVVKGSATCALNDEKPDIGKNSV
;
A
#
# COMPACT_ATOMS: atom_id res chain seq x y z
N MET A 1 24.85 18.81 -1.68
CA MET A 1 24.32 19.15 -3.02
C MET A 1 22.93 19.73 -2.82
N ALA A 2 22.64 20.93 -3.34
CA ALA A 2 21.29 21.47 -3.25
C ALA A 2 20.35 20.49 -3.98
N LYS A 3 19.31 20.00 -3.29
CA LYS A 3 18.24 19.23 -3.96
C LYS A 3 17.78 20.06 -5.16
N ALA A 4 17.79 19.47 -6.35
CA ALA A 4 17.27 20.13 -7.55
C ALA A 4 15.85 20.64 -7.24
N LYS A 5 15.54 21.87 -7.65
CA LYS A 5 14.24 22.48 -7.41
C LYS A 5 13.19 21.63 -8.13
N PHE A 6 12.33 20.96 -7.37
CA PHE A 6 11.31 20.08 -7.93
C PHE A 6 10.35 20.91 -8.80
N GLU A 7 10.24 20.57 -10.08
CA GLU A 7 9.32 21.20 -11.01
C GLU A 7 7.95 20.53 -10.94
N ARG A 8 6.95 21.24 -10.41
CA ARG A 8 5.56 20.75 -10.31
C ARG A 8 4.85 20.84 -11.67
N ASN A 9 5.20 19.93 -12.58
CA ASN A 9 4.63 19.89 -13.93
C ASN A 9 3.36 19.03 -14.04
N LYS A 10 3.04 18.24 -13.01
CA LYS A 10 1.89 17.31 -12.98
C LYS A 10 1.01 17.57 -11.75
N PRO A 11 -0.30 17.26 -11.80
CA PRO A 11 -1.15 17.26 -10.62
C PRO A 11 -0.56 16.37 -9.52
N HIS A 12 -0.53 16.89 -8.30
CA HIS A 12 0.03 16.20 -7.13
C HIS A 12 -1.07 15.50 -6.34
N CYS A 13 -0.79 14.30 -5.86
CA CYS A 13 -1.71 13.50 -5.05
C CYS A 13 -0.95 12.84 -3.90
N ASN A 14 -1.41 13.04 -2.66
CA ASN A 14 -0.88 12.37 -1.48
C ASN A 14 -1.62 11.05 -1.29
N ILE A 15 -0.90 9.95 -1.26
CA ILE A 15 -1.49 8.62 -1.02
C ILE A 15 -0.72 7.86 0.06
N GLY A 16 -1.27 6.78 0.55
CA GLY A 16 -0.54 5.90 1.48
C GLY A 16 -1.04 4.48 1.54
N THR A 17 -0.19 3.58 1.99
CA THR A 17 -0.52 2.17 2.24
C THR A 17 -1.06 1.99 3.65
N ILE A 18 -2.18 1.30 3.78
CA ILE A 18 -2.81 0.92 5.05
C ILE A 18 -3.17 -0.56 5.04
N GLY A 19 -3.30 -1.18 6.21
CA GLY A 19 -3.64 -2.59 6.35
C GLY A 19 -2.90 -3.24 7.51
N HIS A 20 -3.24 -4.50 7.79
CA HIS A 20 -2.67 -5.28 8.89
C HIS A 20 -1.14 -5.44 8.79
N VAL A 21 -0.51 -5.71 9.93
CA VAL A 21 0.92 -6.09 10.00
C VAL A 21 1.18 -7.31 9.10
N ASP A 22 2.38 -7.39 8.52
CA ASP A 22 2.80 -8.49 7.63
C ASP A 22 1.99 -8.72 6.35
N HIS A 23 1.01 -7.89 6.02
CA HIS A 23 0.30 -7.94 4.73
C HIS A 23 1.14 -7.40 3.56
N GLY A 24 2.33 -6.84 3.82
CA GLY A 24 3.28 -6.43 2.79
C GLY A 24 3.13 -5.01 2.26
N LYS A 25 2.68 -4.06 3.11
CA LYS A 25 2.60 -2.61 2.77
C LYS A 25 3.93 -2.06 2.25
N THR A 26 4.99 -2.21 3.04
CA THR A 26 6.34 -1.72 2.72
C THR A 26 6.93 -2.44 1.50
N SER A 27 6.67 -3.74 1.34
CA SER A 27 7.05 -4.49 0.14
C SER A 27 6.36 -3.96 -1.11
N LEU A 28 5.06 -3.64 -1.02
CA LEU A 28 4.31 -3.04 -2.13
C LEU A 28 4.84 -1.63 -2.45
N THR A 29 5.12 -0.82 -1.43
CA THR A 29 5.72 0.52 -1.61
C THR A 29 7.05 0.43 -2.35
N ALA A 30 7.94 -0.49 -1.95
CA ALA A 30 9.20 -0.74 -2.66
C ALA A 30 8.96 -1.21 -4.10
N ALA A 31 8.01 -2.14 -4.33
CA ALA A 31 7.67 -2.66 -5.66
C ALA A 31 7.19 -1.54 -6.60
N ILE A 32 6.32 -0.64 -6.13
CA ILE A 32 5.85 0.51 -6.91
C ILE A 32 7.03 1.37 -7.35
N THR A 33 7.94 1.70 -6.44
CA THR A 33 9.11 2.51 -6.80
C THR A 33 10.03 1.79 -7.78
N LYS A 34 10.15 0.45 -7.70
CA LYS A 34 10.96 -0.36 -8.61
C LYS A 34 10.39 -0.32 -10.02
N VAL A 35 9.11 -0.68 -10.16
CA VAL A 35 8.42 -0.77 -11.47
C VAL A 35 8.40 0.59 -12.18
N LEU A 36 8.21 1.68 -11.43
CA LEU A 36 8.24 3.03 -12.00
C LEU A 36 9.66 3.52 -12.28
N ALA A 37 10.67 3.10 -11.52
CA ALA A 37 12.07 3.44 -11.80
C ALA A 37 12.57 2.85 -13.12
N GLU A 38 12.12 1.64 -13.48
CA GLU A 38 12.41 1.04 -14.79
C GLU A 38 11.85 1.85 -15.96
N GLN A 39 10.82 2.66 -15.72
CA GLN A 39 10.24 3.58 -16.69
C GLN A 39 10.87 4.98 -16.62
N GLY A 40 11.85 5.20 -15.75
CA GLY A 40 12.45 6.51 -15.48
C GLY A 40 11.55 7.48 -14.72
N LYS A 41 10.50 6.98 -14.06
CA LYS A 41 9.45 7.77 -13.38
C LYS A 41 9.55 7.77 -11.85
N ALA A 42 10.56 7.11 -11.30
CA ALA A 42 10.84 7.09 -9.87
C ALA A 42 12.33 6.84 -9.62
N GLN A 43 12.78 7.12 -8.40
CA GLN A 43 14.01 6.54 -7.87
C GLN A 43 13.63 5.32 -7.04
N TYR A 44 14.16 4.15 -7.42
CA TYR A 44 13.89 2.93 -6.68
C TYR A 44 14.33 3.08 -5.23
N THR A 45 13.41 2.82 -4.30
CA THR A 45 13.66 2.80 -2.87
C THR A 45 13.44 1.38 -2.36
N ALA A 46 14.53 0.71 -1.98
CA ALA A 46 14.47 -0.65 -1.49
C ALA A 46 13.78 -0.73 -0.12
N TYR A 47 13.22 -1.90 0.20
CA TYR A 47 12.51 -2.17 1.45
C TYR A 47 13.27 -1.69 2.70
N ASP A 48 14.58 -1.96 2.74
CA ASP A 48 15.46 -1.63 3.86
C ASP A 48 15.82 -0.13 3.97
N GLN A 49 15.49 0.65 2.95
CA GLN A 49 15.60 2.11 2.94
C GLN A 49 14.29 2.79 3.33
N ILE A 50 13.15 2.08 3.20
CA ILE A 50 11.85 2.50 3.72
C ILE A 50 11.85 2.27 5.24
N ASP A 51 12.12 1.03 5.67
CA ASP A 51 12.32 0.64 7.07
C ASP A 51 13.77 0.90 7.51
N LYS A 52 14.16 2.18 7.54
CA LYS A 52 15.54 2.60 7.78
C LYS A 52 15.96 2.62 9.24
N ALA A 53 15.03 2.68 10.20
CA ALA A 53 15.39 2.79 11.60
C ALA A 53 15.98 1.47 12.12
N PRO A 54 17.04 1.49 12.95
CA PRO A 54 17.62 0.26 13.50
C PRO A 54 16.60 -0.59 14.27
N GLU A 55 15.62 0.04 14.92
CA GLU A 55 14.55 -0.64 15.64
C GLU A 55 13.54 -1.33 14.69
N GLU A 56 13.23 -0.70 13.54
CA GLU A 56 12.36 -1.29 12.51
C GLU A 56 13.01 -2.54 11.92
N LYS A 57 14.31 -2.47 11.58
CA LYS A 57 15.07 -3.61 11.08
C LYS A 57 15.17 -4.76 12.08
N ALA A 58 15.31 -4.44 13.37
CA ALA A 58 15.41 -5.44 14.43
C ALA A 58 14.07 -6.15 14.70
N ARG A 59 12.95 -5.44 14.56
CA ARG A 59 11.61 -5.98 14.83
C ARG A 59 10.87 -6.50 13.60
N GLY A 60 11.32 -6.14 12.39
CA GLY A 60 10.65 -6.51 11.14
C GLY A 60 9.31 -5.82 10.92
N ILE A 61 9.07 -4.68 11.58
CA ILE A 61 7.82 -3.92 11.48
C ILE A 61 8.12 -2.43 11.24
N THR A 62 7.30 -1.78 10.41
CA THR A 62 7.31 -0.33 10.23
C THR A 62 6.85 0.37 11.51
N ILE A 63 7.60 1.35 11.98
CA ILE A 63 7.33 2.12 13.21
C ILE A 63 7.02 3.57 12.86
N ALA A 64 7.85 4.18 12.00
CA ALA A 64 7.74 5.55 11.54
C ALA A 64 7.16 5.61 10.13
N THR A 65 6.41 6.66 9.83
CA THR A 65 5.91 6.90 8.46
C THR A 65 7.08 7.19 7.53
N ALA A 66 7.22 6.40 6.48
CA ALA A 66 8.19 6.66 5.41
C ALA A 66 7.51 7.41 4.27
N HIS A 67 8.22 8.38 3.69
CA HIS A 67 7.75 9.12 2.52
C HIS A 67 8.59 8.73 1.31
N VAL A 68 7.95 8.23 0.26
CA VAL A 68 8.55 7.99 -1.04
C VAL A 68 7.81 8.79 -2.11
N GLU A 69 8.52 9.21 -3.15
CA GLU A 69 7.95 9.98 -4.26
C GLU A 69 8.14 9.22 -5.57
N TYR A 70 7.10 9.23 -6.39
CA TYR A 70 7.11 8.66 -7.74
C TYR A 70 6.06 9.35 -8.59
N GLU A 71 6.13 9.16 -9.90
CA GLU A 71 5.14 9.69 -10.82
C GLU A 71 4.65 8.66 -11.83
N THR A 72 3.49 8.94 -12.40
CA THR A 72 2.97 8.27 -13.59
C THR A 72 2.94 9.28 -14.73
N ASP A 73 2.46 8.87 -15.90
CA ASP A 73 2.23 9.81 -17.01
C ASP A 73 1.21 10.89 -16.66
N LYS A 74 0.30 10.63 -15.71
CA LYS A 74 -0.83 11.51 -15.38
C LYS A 74 -0.58 12.41 -14.18
N ARG A 75 0.12 11.93 -13.15
CA ARG A 75 0.21 12.57 -11.83
C ARG A 75 1.55 12.31 -11.16
N HIS A 76 1.91 13.21 -10.24
CA HIS A 76 2.96 12.98 -9.26
C HIS A 76 2.35 12.53 -7.93
N TYR A 77 2.99 11.59 -7.25
CA TYR A 77 2.53 11.01 -6.00
C TYR A 77 3.56 11.19 -4.89
N ALA A 78 3.10 11.69 -3.74
CA ALA A 78 3.79 11.51 -2.48
C ALA A 78 3.12 10.35 -1.75
N HIS A 79 3.86 9.26 -1.53
CA HIS A 79 3.36 8.05 -0.91
C HIS A 79 3.89 7.97 0.54
N VAL A 80 2.97 7.94 1.50
CA VAL A 80 3.23 7.67 2.91
C VAL A 80 3.01 6.18 3.23
N ASP A 81 4.07 5.46 3.58
CA ASP A 81 3.96 4.08 4.08
C ASP A 81 3.56 4.13 5.57
N CYS A 82 2.35 3.68 5.91
CA CYS A 82 1.85 3.73 7.29
C CYS A 82 2.08 2.40 8.04
N PRO A 83 2.41 2.46 9.34
CA PRO A 83 2.59 1.26 10.16
C PRO A 83 1.25 0.52 10.34
N GLY A 84 1.30 -0.82 10.38
CA GLY A 84 0.12 -1.69 10.55
C GLY A 84 -0.03 -2.34 11.92
N HIS A 85 0.92 -2.08 12.83
CA HIS A 85 0.88 -2.63 14.18
C HIS A 85 0.02 -1.76 15.10
N ALA A 86 -0.75 -2.39 16.00
CA ALA A 86 -1.71 -1.70 16.87
C ALA A 86 -1.06 -0.58 17.72
N ASP A 87 0.16 -0.83 18.20
CA ASP A 87 0.92 0.14 19.02
C ASP A 87 1.26 1.45 18.27
N TYR A 88 1.24 1.45 16.94
CA TYR A 88 1.63 2.59 16.10
C TYR A 88 0.46 3.20 15.31
N VAL A 89 -0.78 2.85 15.66
CA VAL A 89 -2.00 3.41 15.05
C VAL A 89 -2.04 4.94 15.08
N LYS A 90 -1.46 5.59 16.10
CA LYS A 90 -1.37 7.06 16.18
C LYS A 90 -0.62 7.67 14.98
N ASN A 91 0.45 7.02 14.52
CA ASN A 91 1.24 7.49 13.38
C ASN A 91 0.46 7.33 12.07
N MET A 92 -0.37 6.28 11.98
CA MET A 92 -1.30 6.09 10.87
C MET A 92 -2.33 7.22 10.82
N ILE A 93 -2.94 7.61 11.95
CA ILE A 93 -3.93 8.71 11.99
C ILE A 93 -3.35 10.01 11.43
N THR A 94 -2.13 10.37 11.85
CA THR A 94 -1.47 11.59 11.36
C THR A 94 -1.10 11.52 9.87
N GLY A 95 -0.76 10.34 9.37
CA GLY A 95 -0.48 10.12 7.94
C GLY A 95 -1.75 10.16 7.10
N ALA A 96 -2.79 9.44 7.52
CA ALA A 96 -4.05 9.30 6.79
C ALA A 96 -4.83 10.61 6.66
N ALA A 97 -4.72 11.51 7.65
CA ALA A 97 -5.33 12.85 7.57
C ALA A 97 -4.78 13.72 6.42
N GLN A 98 -3.64 13.35 5.82
CA GLN A 98 -3.02 14.07 4.70
C GLN A 98 -3.27 13.39 3.35
N MET A 99 -3.99 12.25 3.32
CA MET A 99 -4.16 11.43 2.13
C MET A 99 -5.37 11.86 1.29
N ASP A 100 -5.12 12.09 0.00
CA ASP A 100 -6.14 12.22 -1.04
C ASP A 100 -6.69 10.83 -1.47
N GLY A 101 -6.08 9.75 -1.00
CA GLY A 101 -6.56 8.38 -1.16
C GLY A 101 -5.60 7.37 -0.53
N ALA A 102 -6.04 6.14 -0.28
CA ALA A 102 -5.17 5.11 0.30
C ALA A 102 -5.26 3.76 -0.43
N ILE A 103 -4.16 3.02 -0.37
CA ILE A 103 -4.04 1.64 -0.85
C ILE A 103 -4.23 0.72 0.35
N LEU A 104 -5.36 0.03 0.41
CA LEU A 104 -5.62 -1.00 1.41
C LEU A 104 -4.95 -2.31 0.98
N VAL A 105 -3.91 -2.72 1.70
CA VAL A 105 -3.16 -3.94 1.44
C VAL A 105 -3.70 -5.08 2.30
N VAL A 106 -4.23 -6.11 1.63
CA VAL A 106 -4.78 -7.32 2.28
C VAL A 106 -4.04 -8.54 1.76
N SER A 107 -3.55 -9.39 2.65
CA SER A 107 -2.95 -10.67 2.25
C SER A 107 -4.05 -11.63 1.79
N ALA A 108 -3.91 -12.19 0.60
CA ALA A 108 -4.80 -13.22 0.06
C ALA A 108 -4.80 -14.50 0.91
N ALA A 109 -3.68 -14.81 1.57
CA ALA A 109 -3.54 -15.98 2.42
C ALA A 109 -4.21 -15.80 3.80
N ASP A 110 -4.27 -14.57 4.31
CA ASP A 110 -4.74 -14.27 5.67
C ASP A 110 -6.16 -13.67 5.69
N GLY A 111 -6.56 -12.97 4.62
CA GLY A 111 -7.82 -12.25 4.54
C GLY A 111 -7.89 -11.00 5.45
N PRO A 112 -9.10 -10.46 5.70
CA PRO A 112 -9.27 -9.25 6.51
C PRO A 112 -9.09 -9.50 8.02
N MET A 113 -7.94 -9.06 8.53
CA MET A 113 -7.54 -9.15 9.95
C MET A 113 -8.02 -7.96 10.81
N PRO A 114 -7.92 -8.00 12.16
CA PRO A 114 -8.46 -6.94 13.04
C PRO A 114 -7.97 -5.52 12.68
N GLN A 115 -6.68 -5.35 12.40
CA GLN A 115 -6.11 -4.06 12.03
C GLN A 115 -6.54 -3.61 10.63
N THR A 116 -6.91 -4.52 9.73
CA THR A 116 -7.58 -4.16 8.46
C THR A 116 -8.89 -3.42 8.76
N ARG A 117 -9.69 -3.95 9.69
CA ARG A 117 -10.97 -3.33 10.11
C ARG A 117 -10.75 -1.97 10.77
N GLU A 118 -9.78 -1.91 11.68
CA GLU A 118 -9.40 -0.67 12.37
C GLU A 118 -8.91 0.40 11.39
N HIS A 119 -8.09 0.01 10.41
CA HIS A 119 -7.56 0.95 9.42
C HIS A 119 -8.64 1.49 8.48
N ILE A 120 -9.60 0.67 8.06
CA ILE A 120 -10.74 1.13 7.26
C ILE A 120 -11.58 2.13 8.07
N LEU A 121 -11.89 1.80 9.34
CA LEU A 121 -12.64 2.69 10.22
C LEU A 121 -11.93 4.03 10.42
N LEU A 122 -10.61 4.01 10.68
CA LEU A 122 -9.82 5.22 10.86
C LEU A 122 -9.72 6.04 9.58
N ALA A 123 -9.50 5.41 8.42
CA ALA A 123 -9.48 6.08 7.13
C ALA A 123 -10.81 6.82 6.86
N ARG A 124 -11.94 6.19 7.22
CA ARG A 124 -13.26 6.85 7.16
C ARG A 124 -13.36 8.05 8.10
N GLN A 125 -12.93 7.89 9.36
CA GLN A 125 -13.03 8.93 10.39
C GLN A 125 -12.16 10.16 10.11
N VAL A 126 -10.98 9.96 9.52
CA VAL A 126 -10.09 11.07 9.13
C VAL A 126 -10.42 11.64 7.74
N GLY A 127 -11.41 11.08 7.05
CA GLY A 127 -11.95 11.62 5.80
C GLY A 127 -11.15 11.28 4.55
N VAL A 128 -10.47 10.12 4.49
CA VAL A 128 -9.81 9.65 3.27
C VAL A 128 -10.87 9.46 2.17
N PRO A 129 -10.79 10.19 1.04
CA PRO A 129 -11.92 10.29 0.12
C PRO A 129 -12.04 9.10 -0.85
N ALA A 130 -10.96 8.37 -1.09
CA ALA A 130 -10.93 7.24 -2.03
C ALA A 130 -9.99 6.13 -1.55
N LEU A 131 -10.36 4.88 -1.84
CA LEU A 131 -9.54 3.71 -1.57
C LEU A 131 -9.35 2.87 -2.84
N VAL A 132 -8.21 2.20 -2.92
CA VAL A 132 -7.94 1.08 -3.83
C VAL A 132 -7.48 -0.10 -2.98
N VAL A 133 -7.90 -1.31 -3.32
CA VAL A 133 -7.45 -2.53 -2.61
C VAL A 133 -6.37 -3.21 -3.43
N TYR A 134 -5.29 -3.59 -2.76
CA TYR A 134 -4.30 -4.52 -3.29
C TYR A 134 -4.36 -5.83 -2.50
N LEU A 135 -4.90 -6.86 -3.13
CA LEU A 135 -4.92 -8.22 -2.61
C LEU A 135 -3.56 -8.87 -2.89
N ASN A 136 -2.66 -8.78 -1.90
CA ASN A 136 -1.26 -9.18 -1.97
C ASN A 136 -1.07 -10.68 -1.70
N LYS A 137 0.14 -11.19 -1.96
CA LYS A 137 0.55 -12.58 -1.69
C LYS A 137 -0.30 -13.63 -2.42
N VAL A 138 -0.85 -13.30 -3.60
CA VAL A 138 -1.61 -14.27 -4.41
C VAL A 138 -0.73 -15.43 -4.88
N ASP A 139 0.60 -15.28 -4.87
CA ASP A 139 1.55 -16.35 -5.15
C ASP A 139 1.56 -17.46 -4.08
N MET A 140 0.97 -17.21 -2.91
CA MET A 140 0.83 -18.18 -1.81
C MET A 140 -0.53 -18.90 -1.81
N VAL A 141 -1.44 -18.55 -2.73
CA VAL A 141 -2.80 -19.10 -2.78
C VAL A 141 -3.01 -19.74 -4.14
N ASP A 142 -3.11 -21.07 -4.15
CA ASP A 142 -3.30 -21.85 -5.38
C ASP A 142 -4.78 -22.01 -5.77
N ASP A 143 -5.71 -21.73 -4.84
CA ASP A 143 -7.15 -21.91 -5.04
C ASP A 143 -7.84 -20.59 -5.45
N PRO A 144 -8.36 -20.48 -6.69
CA PRO A 144 -9.09 -19.29 -7.13
C PRO A 144 -10.36 -19.00 -6.34
N GLU A 145 -11.05 -20.02 -5.81
CA GLU A 145 -12.28 -19.84 -5.04
C GLU A 145 -11.98 -19.12 -3.72
N LEU A 146 -10.83 -19.42 -3.10
CA LEU A 146 -10.38 -18.73 -1.90
C LEU A 146 -10.07 -17.26 -2.17
N LEU A 147 -9.47 -16.93 -3.32
CA LEU A 147 -9.19 -15.54 -3.71
C LEU A 147 -10.48 -14.73 -3.90
N GLU A 148 -11.50 -15.34 -4.51
CA GLU A 148 -12.81 -14.71 -4.68
C GLU A 148 -13.53 -14.52 -3.34
N LEU A 149 -13.45 -15.51 -2.45
CA LEU A 149 -14.01 -15.41 -1.10
C LEU A 149 -13.36 -14.28 -0.31
N VAL A 150 -12.03 -14.18 -0.31
CA VAL A 150 -11.32 -13.11 0.40
C VAL A 150 -11.66 -11.73 -0.18
N GLU A 151 -11.76 -11.62 -1.51
CA GLU A 151 -12.20 -10.38 -2.14
C GLU A 151 -13.61 -9.98 -1.67
N LEU A 152 -14.55 -10.93 -1.65
CA LEU A 152 -15.91 -10.71 -1.15
C LEU A 152 -15.90 -10.19 0.29
N GLU A 153 -15.16 -10.84 1.19
CA GLU A 153 -15.07 -10.42 2.59
C GLU A 153 -14.48 -9.00 2.74
N VAL A 154 -13.50 -8.62 1.92
CA VAL A 154 -12.93 -7.27 1.92
C VAL A 154 -13.96 -6.25 1.44
N ARG A 155 -14.72 -6.56 0.38
CA ARG A 155 -15.78 -5.67 -0.13
C ARG A 155 -16.89 -5.47 0.90
N GLU A 156 -17.36 -6.54 1.53
CA GLU A 156 -18.35 -6.48 2.61
C GLU A 156 -17.85 -5.63 3.79
N LEU A 157 -16.57 -5.76 4.13
CA LEU A 157 -15.96 -4.97 5.20
C LEU A 157 -15.88 -3.49 4.85
N LEU A 158 -15.54 -3.15 3.61
CA LEU A 158 -15.54 -1.76 3.12
C LEU A 158 -16.95 -1.16 3.16
N SER A 159 -17.95 -1.90 2.66
CA SER A 159 -19.35 -1.49 2.69
C SER A 159 -19.88 -1.30 4.11
N LYS A 160 -19.49 -2.17 5.05
CA LYS A 160 -19.83 -2.03 6.48
C LYS A 160 -19.35 -0.72 7.10
N TYR A 161 -18.24 -0.17 6.63
CA TYR A 161 -17.67 1.10 7.09
C TYR A 161 -17.93 2.27 6.13
N GLU A 162 -19.00 2.17 5.34
CA GLU A 162 -19.51 3.24 4.46
C GLU A 162 -18.57 3.67 3.33
N PHE A 163 -17.66 2.78 2.91
CA PHE A 163 -16.98 2.90 1.63
C PHE A 163 -17.79 2.20 0.53
N PRO A 164 -17.69 2.60 -0.74
CA PRO A 164 -18.37 1.93 -1.84
C PRO A 164 -17.65 0.61 -2.19
N GLY A 165 -17.82 -0.42 -1.36
CA GLY A 165 -17.06 -1.67 -1.44
C GLY A 165 -17.13 -2.37 -2.79
N ASP A 166 -18.26 -2.29 -3.49
CA ASP A 166 -18.46 -2.89 -4.81
C ASP A 166 -17.78 -2.10 -5.95
N ASP A 167 -17.66 -0.78 -5.80
CA ASP A 167 -17.08 0.10 -6.83
C ASP A 167 -15.57 0.32 -6.66
N ILE A 168 -15.02 -0.01 -5.48
CA ILE A 168 -13.59 0.12 -5.20
C ILE A 168 -12.79 -0.86 -6.08
N PRO A 169 -11.77 -0.39 -6.82
CA PRO A 169 -10.89 -1.27 -7.56
C PRO A 169 -10.13 -2.22 -6.63
N VAL A 170 -10.13 -3.51 -6.99
CA VAL A 170 -9.36 -4.55 -6.32
C VAL A 170 -8.35 -5.10 -7.32
N VAL A 171 -7.06 -5.00 -7.00
CA VAL A 171 -5.96 -5.54 -7.81
C VAL A 171 -5.36 -6.73 -7.08
N LYS A 172 -5.27 -7.87 -7.78
CA LYS A 172 -4.71 -9.13 -7.26
C LYS A 172 -3.26 -9.26 -7.70
N GLY A 173 -2.34 -9.47 -6.77
CA GLY A 173 -0.92 -9.52 -7.09
C GLY A 173 -0.01 -9.95 -5.94
N SER A 174 1.28 -9.87 -6.19
CA SER A 174 2.37 -10.24 -5.29
C SER A 174 3.47 -9.20 -5.39
N ALA A 175 3.58 -8.38 -4.35
CA ALA A 175 4.65 -7.41 -4.23
C ALA A 175 6.04 -8.08 -4.22
N THR A 176 6.14 -9.29 -3.66
CA THR A 176 7.39 -10.07 -3.64
C THR A 176 7.78 -10.51 -5.05
N CYS A 177 6.85 -11.06 -5.83
CA CYS A 177 7.12 -11.40 -7.23
C CYS A 177 7.51 -10.16 -8.04
N ALA A 178 6.86 -9.02 -7.82
CA ALA A 178 7.24 -7.75 -8.46
C ALA A 178 8.67 -7.29 -8.08
N LEU A 179 9.07 -7.45 -6.81
CA LEU A 179 10.42 -7.11 -6.35
C LEU A 179 11.49 -8.07 -6.88
N ASN A 180 11.14 -9.34 -7.09
CA ASN A 180 12.08 -10.39 -7.54
C ASN A 180 12.10 -10.60 -9.06
N ASP A 181 11.27 -9.86 -9.82
CA ASP A 181 11.08 -10.06 -11.27
C ASP A 181 10.56 -11.46 -11.63
N GLU A 182 9.72 -12.01 -10.76
CA GLU A 182 9.08 -13.32 -10.92
C GLU A 182 7.61 -13.16 -11.33
N LYS A 183 7.06 -14.19 -12.00
CA LYS A 183 5.64 -14.31 -12.36
C LYS A 183 4.99 -12.97 -12.78
N PRO A 184 5.39 -12.37 -13.93
CA PRO A 184 5.07 -10.98 -14.27
C PRO A 184 3.59 -10.60 -14.18
N ASP A 185 2.68 -11.52 -14.50
CA ASP A 185 1.23 -11.30 -14.48
C ASP A 185 0.68 -10.96 -13.09
N ILE A 186 1.22 -11.60 -12.04
CA ILE A 186 0.89 -11.31 -10.64
C ILE A 186 1.96 -10.47 -9.95
N GLY A 187 3.04 -10.12 -10.65
CA GLY A 187 4.15 -9.34 -10.12
C GLY A 187 4.16 -7.93 -10.72
N LYS A 188 5.07 -7.70 -11.66
CA LYS A 188 5.26 -6.38 -12.29
C LYS A 188 3.99 -5.81 -12.94
N ASN A 189 3.14 -6.62 -13.54
CA ASN A 189 1.94 -6.15 -14.26
C ASN A 189 0.77 -5.80 -13.32
N SER A 190 0.83 -6.23 -12.05
CA SER A 190 -0.19 -5.92 -11.05
C SER A 190 0.15 -4.67 -10.22
N VAL A 191 1.32 -4.06 -10.41
CA VAL A 191 1.83 -2.91 -9.65
C VAL A 191 1.89 -1.67 -10.54
#